data_AF-A0A5C3PI90-F1
#
_entry.id   AF-A0A5C3PI90-F1
#
_cell.length_a   1.000
_cell.length_b   1.000
_cell.length_c   1.000
_cell.angle_alpha   90.00
_cell.angle_beta   90.00
_cell.angle_gamma   90.00
#
_symmetry.space_group_name_H-M   'P 1'
#
loop_
_entity.id
_entity.type
_entity.pdbx_description
1 polymer ?
#
loop_
_entity_poly.entity_id
_entity_poly.type
_entity_poly.pdbx_seq_one_letter_code
_entity_poly.pdbx_strand_id
1 'polypeptide(L)'
;MLYEGPISLDPDLQYFTTLQKPFDLPGVDRCGGAGMSTHSTPSSPAWSTCGSEESTPPTSPELEPTPLFEPSTPPSCEPPPTYSGSCSEGATWRINCCPLPASVPVIPNLESYMAFKRDAFHDAYSCGPQCRACVPQMAHFVVENPTDSVMAYAATDTQSILELAARCATGCAAPFKPEAALLFTDIVLKRHGTCRRTKRLSISDVEHNHAHAAASLACLIKYRTKDSAGTLAAYLEDTDLLHAVMDAHAAVHHGFRFPGAFEVADVVLRLAEAHGQDVRGGARFGEYTQLWDAYDARQRKMRQDPARHTCAAPTCGFRSLRARKFRRCAGSCAPEVKPGYCSKSCQRKDWAAHKAVCGSRRTLDTTGFEAL
;
A
#
# COMPACT_ATOMS: atom_id res chain seq x y z
N MET A 1 -0.85 -47.03 -29.19
CA MET A 1 0.22 -46.15 -28.67
C MET A 1 -0.26 -44.72 -28.80
N LEU A 2 -0.76 -44.13 -27.71
CA LEU A 2 -1.05 -42.70 -27.65
C LEU A 2 0.19 -42.06 -27.02
N TYR A 3 0.80 -41.14 -27.77
CA TYR A 3 1.98 -40.40 -27.37
C TYR A 3 1.53 -39.32 -26.38
N GLU A 4 1.74 -39.53 -25.09
CA GLU A 4 1.57 -38.49 -24.08
C GLU A 4 2.75 -37.51 -24.20
N GLY A 5 2.51 -36.39 -24.87
CA GLY A 5 3.45 -35.28 -24.92
C GLY A 5 3.60 -34.60 -23.55
N PRO A 6 4.72 -33.87 -23.31
CA PRO A 6 4.96 -33.21 -22.05
C PRO A 6 3.89 -32.15 -21.77
N ILE A 7 3.32 -32.21 -20.57
CA ILE A 7 2.34 -31.24 -20.07
C ILE A 7 3.03 -29.87 -19.99
N SER A 8 2.67 -28.97 -20.90
CA SER A 8 3.06 -27.56 -20.86
C SER A 8 2.48 -26.93 -19.61
N LEU A 9 3.31 -26.60 -18.63
CA LEU A 9 2.89 -25.86 -17.43
C LEU A 9 2.48 -24.45 -17.85
N ASP A 10 1.34 -24.01 -17.31
CA ASP A 10 0.77 -22.67 -17.50
C ASP A 10 1.83 -21.59 -17.19
N PRO A 11 2.07 -20.60 -18.09
CA PRO A 11 3.01 -19.51 -17.84
C PRO A 11 2.74 -18.73 -16.54
N ASP A 12 1.52 -18.73 -16.02
CA ASP A 12 1.19 -18.11 -14.73
C ASP A 12 1.71 -18.94 -13.53
N LEU A 13 1.84 -20.26 -13.68
CA LEU A 13 2.49 -21.16 -12.71
C LEU A 13 4.02 -21.05 -12.77
N GLN A 14 4.58 -20.64 -13.92
CA GLN A 14 6.00 -20.29 -14.01
C GLN A 14 6.33 -19.07 -13.14
N TYR A 15 5.38 -18.16 -12.91
CA TYR A 15 5.62 -16.99 -12.06
C TYR A 15 5.89 -17.37 -10.61
N PHE A 16 5.06 -18.25 -10.04
CA PHE A 16 5.27 -18.78 -8.68
C PHE A 16 6.56 -19.58 -8.55
N THR A 17 6.92 -20.38 -9.56
CA THR A 17 8.18 -21.15 -9.55
C THR A 17 9.41 -20.29 -9.82
N THR A 18 9.28 -19.19 -10.57
CA THR A 18 10.38 -18.21 -10.79
C THR A 18 10.62 -17.38 -9.53
N LEU A 19 9.57 -17.09 -8.76
CA LEU A 19 9.71 -16.46 -7.43
C LEU A 19 10.29 -17.42 -6.37
N GLN A 20 10.12 -18.74 -6.51
CA GLN A 20 10.64 -19.75 -5.57
C GLN A 20 12.12 -20.14 -5.79
N LYS A 21 12.76 -19.71 -6.89
CA LYS A 21 14.21 -19.91 -7.02
C LYS A 21 14.93 -18.96 -6.07
N PRO A 22 15.92 -19.43 -5.29
CA PRO A 22 16.74 -18.54 -4.47
C PRO A 22 17.34 -17.46 -5.38
N PHE A 23 17.04 -16.20 -5.08
CA PHE A 23 17.54 -15.06 -5.82
C PHE A 23 19.02 -14.87 -5.47
N ASP A 24 19.90 -15.24 -6.38
CA ASP A 24 21.30 -14.82 -6.35
C ASP A 24 21.33 -13.30 -6.53
N LEU A 25 21.51 -12.57 -5.42
CA LEU A 25 21.82 -11.14 -5.45
C LEU A 25 23.18 -10.96 -6.13
N PRO A 26 23.31 -10.08 -7.15
CA PRO A 26 24.61 -9.80 -7.72
C PRO A 26 25.48 -9.05 -6.71
N GLY A 27 26.57 -9.71 -6.29
CA GLY A 27 27.86 -9.09 -5.97
C GLY A 27 27.96 -8.34 -4.65
N VAL A 28 28.18 -9.06 -3.56
CA VAL A 28 29.12 -8.60 -2.51
C VAL A 28 30.38 -9.43 -2.70
N ASP A 29 31.44 -8.78 -3.18
CA ASP A 29 32.74 -9.39 -3.45
C ASP A 29 33.28 -10.09 -2.20
N ARG A 30 33.42 -11.42 -2.27
CA ARG A 30 34.37 -12.16 -1.45
C ARG A 30 35.57 -12.52 -2.32
N CYS A 31 36.69 -11.87 -2.03
CA CYS A 31 37.99 -12.26 -2.53
C CYS A 31 38.36 -13.69 -2.08
N GLY A 32 38.90 -14.47 -3.01
CA GLY A 32 39.98 -15.42 -2.75
C GLY A 32 39.61 -16.90 -2.78
N GLY A 33 40.15 -17.62 -3.76
CA GLY A 33 40.26 -19.07 -3.69
C GLY A 33 40.30 -19.77 -5.05
N ALA A 34 41.47 -19.76 -5.69
CA ALA A 34 41.75 -20.53 -6.90
C ALA A 34 41.75 -22.05 -6.62
N GLY A 35 41.30 -22.84 -7.59
CA GLY A 35 41.45 -24.30 -7.60
C GLY A 35 41.01 -24.91 -8.93
N MET A 36 41.95 -25.54 -9.63
CA MET A 36 41.86 -26.04 -11.01
C MET A 36 41.22 -27.43 -11.13
N SER A 37 40.65 -27.67 -12.32
CA SER A 37 40.81 -28.86 -13.19
C SER A 37 40.01 -30.18 -13.02
N THR A 38 39.42 -30.53 -14.18
CA THR A 38 39.44 -31.81 -14.95
C THR A 38 38.42 -32.94 -14.70
N HIS A 39 37.65 -33.17 -15.79
CA HIS A 39 37.39 -34.42 -16.53
C HIS A 39 36.56 -35.59 -15.94
N SER A 40 35.68 -36.08 -16.83
CA SER A 40 35.29 -37.48 -17.11
C SER A 40 33.93 -37.99 -16.60
N THR A 41 33.01 -38.13 -17.55
CA THR A 41 32.07 -39.27 -17.73
C THR A 41 32.86 -40.59 -17.89
N PRO A 42 32.30 -41.82 -17.66
CA PRO A 42 31.07 -42.29 -18.32
C PRO A 42 30.23 -43.41 -17.64
N SER A 43 29.17 -43.79 -18.36
CA SER A 43 28.58 -45.14 -18.49
C SER A 43 27.48 -45.61 -17.51
N SER A 44 26.31 -45.87 -18.11
CA SER A 44 25.20 -46.71 -17.64
C SER A 44 25.62 -48.18 -17.38
N PRO A 45 24.77 -49.00 -16.72
CA PRO A 45 23.87 -49.85 -17.52
C PRO A 45 22.51 -50.23 -16.90
N ALA A 46 21.65 -50.71 -17.82
CA ALA A 46 20.63 -51.78 -17.71
C ALA A 46 19.59 -51.75 -16.58
N TRP A 47 18.32 -51.61 -16.96
CA TRP A 47 17.17 -51.95 -16.10
C TRP A 47 16.49 -53.20 -16.66
N SER A 48 16.44 -54.23 -15.81
CA SER A 48 15.71 -55.48 -16.00
C SER A 48 14.24 -55.34 -15.63
N THR A 49 13.42 -56.07 -16.37
CA THR A 49 12.01 -56.40 -16.12
C THR A 49 11.82 -57.32 -14.92
N CYS A 50 10.85 -56.99 -14.06
CA CYS A 50 10.02 -57.81 -13.15
C CYS A 50 9.16 -56.80 -12.36
N GLY A 51 7.91 -56.99 -11.96
CA GLY A 51 6.93 -58.07 -11.95
C GLY A 51 5.79 -57.49 -11.12
N SER A 52 4.55 -57.63 -11.55
CA SER A 52 3.39 -57.07 -10.85
C SER A 52 3.03 -57.97 -9.67
N GLU A 53 3.24 -57.49 -8.44
CA GLU A 53 2.63 -58.08 -7.24
C GLU A 53 1.74 -57.05 -6.55
N GLU A 54 0.49 -57.47 -6.38
CA GLU A 54 -0.62 -56.78 -5.75
C GLU A 54 -0.37 -56.70 -4.23
N SER A 55 -0.33 -55.48 -3.68
CA SER A 55 -0.15 -55.25 -2.24
C SER A 55 -1.26 -54.35 -1.71
N THR A 56 -1.97 -54.88 -0.71
CA THR A 56 -2.99 -54.23 0.12
C THR A 56 -2.50 -52.93 0.78
N PRO A 57 -3.38 -51.93 1.00
CA PRO A 57 -2.99 -50.65 1.56
C PRO A 57 -2.76 -50.70 3.08
N PRO A 58 -1.75 -49.99 3.62
CA PRO A 58 -1.53 -49.88 5.05
C PRO A 58 -2.48 -48.85 5.70
N THR A 59 -2.91 -49.16 6.91
CA THR A 59 -3.72 -48.33 7.80
C THR A 59 -2.96 -47.08 8.23
N SER A 60 -3.55 -45.90 8.02
CA SER A 60 -2.98 -44.61 8.43
C SER A 60 -2.94 -44.44 9.95
N PRO A 61 -1.87 -43.88 10.53
CA PRO A 61 -1.84 -43.53 11.94
C PRO A 61 -2.61 -42.22 12.19
N GLU A 62 -3.33 -42.23 13.31
CA GLU A 62 -4.10 -41.14 13.89
C GLU A 62 -3.15 -40.00 14.30
N LEU A 63 -3.33 -38.81 13.71
CA LEU A 63 -2.56 -37.61 14.01
C LEU A 63 -3.24 -36.85 15.17
N GLU A 64 -2.50 -36.63 16.25
CA GLU A 64 -2.93 -35.78 17.36
C GLU A 64 -3.06 -34.30 16.95
N PRO A 65 -4.03 -33.57 17.52
CA PRO A 65 -4.29 -32.19 17.16
C PRO A 65 -3.20 -31.21 17.65
N THR A 66 -2.66 -30.44 16.71
CA THR A 66 -1.75 -29.31 16.96
C THR A 66 -2.43 -28.21 17.78
N PRO A 67 -1.76 -27.60 18.78
CA PRO A 67 -2.36 -26.54 19.60
C PRO A 67 -2.58 -25.24 18.80
N LEU A 68 -3.74 -24.64 19.02
CA LEU A 68 -4.14 -23.34 18.47
C LEU A 68 -3.22 -22.22 18.98
N PHE A 69 -2.75 -21.38 18.05
CA PHE A 69 -2.03 -20.14 18.34
C PHE A 69 -2.96 -19.13 19.02
N GLU A 70 -2.66 -18.75 20.26
CA GLU A 70 -3.28 -17.59 20.90
C GLU A 70 -2.55 -16.29 20.49
N PRO A 71 -3.27 -15.19 20.17
CA PRO A 71 -2.64 -13.92 19.84
C PRO A 71 -2.06 -13.25 21.09
N SER A 72 -0.74 -13.03 21.09
CA SER A 72 -0.02 -12.35 22.16
C SER A 72 -0.47 -10.89 22.30
N THR A 73 -0.80 -10.49 23.53
CA THR A 73 -1.05 -9.09 23.91
C THR A 73 0.16 -8.19 23.57
N PRO A 74 -0.02 -7.02 22.94
CA PRO A 74 1.09 -6.14 22.60
C PRO A 74 1.76 -5.54 23.86
N PRO A 75 3.10 -5.42 23.88
CA PRO A 75 3.83 -4.87 25.02
C PRO A 75 3.54 -3.37 25.22
N SER A 76 3.49 -2.97 26.50
CA SER A 76 3.39 -1.58 26.94
C SER A 76 4.62 -0.79 26.47
N CYS A 77 4.42 0.19 25.58
CA CYS A 77 5.48 1.07 25.09
C CYS A 77 5.77 2.21 26.06
N GLU A 78 6.95 2.22 26.67
CA GLU A 78 7.50 3.42 27.31
C GLU A 78 7.83 4.49 26.25
N PRO A 79 7.69 5.80 26.57
CA PRO A 79 7.94 6.87 25.62
C PRO A 79 9.45 7.06 25.36
N PRO A 80 9.88 7.22 24.09
CA PRO A 80 11.29 7.40 23.76
C PRO A 80 11.83 8.80 24.13
N PRO A 81 13.16 8.95 24.29
CA PRO A 81 13.80 10.21 24.63
C PRO A 81 13.60 11.29 23.56
N THR A 82 13.47 12.54 24.00
CA THR A 82 13.25 13.70 23.13
C THR A 82 14.53 14.17 22.44
N TYR A 83 14.58 14.10 21.11
CA TYR A 83 15.66 14.63 20.27
C TYR A 83 15.27 15.94 19.56
N SER A 84 16.20 16.89 19.43
CA SER A 84 15.96 18.27 18.95
C SER A 84 16.76 18.66 17.70
N GLY A 85 16.66 17.88 16.61
CA GLY A 85 17.22 18.24 15.30
C GLY A 85 16.19 18.93 14.39
N SER A 86 16.54 20.07 13.81
CA SER A 86 15.73 20.81 12.82
C SER A 86 15.91 20.26 11.40
N CYS A 87 14.84 20.20 10.62
CA CYS A 87 14.81 19.75 9.23
C CYS A 87 14.81 20.96 8.29
N SER A 88 15.53 20.90 7.16
CA SER A 88 15.50 21.93 6.10
C SER A 88 14.14 21.97 5.39
N GLU A 89 13.68 23.19 5.05
CA GLU A 89 12.39 23.46 4.40
C GLU A 89 12.37 23.00 2.92
N GLY A 90 11.23 22.46 2.45
CA GLY A 90 10.94 22.32 1.01
C GLY A 90 10.66 20.90 0.47
N ALA A 91 10.81 19.82 1.24
CA ALA A 91 10.58 18.47 0.73
C ALA A 91 9.11 18.01 0.93
N THR A 92 8.44 17.68 -0.16
CA THR A 92 7.29 16.75 -0.14
C THR A 92 7.70 15.49 0.62
N TRP A 93 6.90 15.07 1.61
CA TRP A 93 7.12 13.93 2.52
C TRP A 93 8.33 13.05 2.22
N ARG A 94 9.50 13.41 2.75
CA ARG A 94 10.58 12.44 2.99
C ARG A 94 10.55 12.09 4.47
N ILE A 95 10.55 10.81 4.83
CA ILE A 95 10.72 10.37 6.23
C ILE A 95 12.03 10.93 6.81
N ASN A 96 12.96 11.31 5.92
CA ASN A 96 14.26 11.94 6.18
C ASN A 96 14.25 13.30 6.89
N CYS A 97 13.09 13.89 7.21
CA CYS A 97 13.13 15.17 7.95
C CYS A 97 13.78 15.04 9.33
N CYS A 98 13.70 13.89 10.02
CA CYS A 98 14.57 13.67 11.20
C CYS A 98 15.24 12.29 11.09
N PRO A 99 16.44 12.11 11.65
CA PRO A 99 17.07 10.79 11.69
C PRO A 99 16.13 9.80 12.39
N LEU A 100 15.93 8.64 11.77
CA LEU A 100 15.31 7.50 12.44
C LEU A 100 16.28 7.00 13.53
N PRO A 101 15.79 6.38 14.62
CA PRO A 101 16.67 5.69 15.56
C PRO A 101 17.60 4.73 14.82
N ALA A 102 18.85 4.63 15.26
CA ALA A 102 19.85 3.74 14.63
C ALA A 102 19.43 2.26 14.61
N SER A 103 18.46 1.87 15.45
CA SER A 103 17.89 0.53 15.50
C SER A 103 16.90 0.22 14.37
N VAL A 104 16.45 1.22 13.60
CA VAL A 104 15.44 1.01 12.54
C VAL A 104 16.12 0.48 11.28
N PRO A 105 15.74 -0.70 10.77
CA PRO A 105 16.30 -1.25 9.55
C PRO A 105 16.08 -0.31 8.36
N VAL A 106 17.12 -0.15 7.53
CA VAL A 106 17.02 0.59 6.26
C VAL A 106 16.52 -0.37 5.19
N ILE A 107 15.29 -0.15 4.72
CA ILE A 107 14.64 -0.99 3.71
C ILE A 107 14.35 -0.14 2.48
N PRO A 108 14.85 -0.50 1.29
CA PRO A 108 14.52 0.20 0.05
C PRO A 108 13.01 0.29 -0.15
N ASN A 109 12.54 1.45 -0.60
CA ASN A 109 11.12 1.71 -0.93
C ASN A 109 10.12 1.55 0.24
N LEU A 110 10.58 1.52 1.50
CA LEU A 110 9.69 1.45 2.66
C LEU A 110 8.66 2.59 2.69
N GLU A 111 9.04 3.79 2.27
CA GLU A 111 8.12 4.94 2.21
C GLU A 111 6.96 4.68 1.24
N SER A 112 7.27 4.19 0.04
CA SER A 112 6.29 3.84 -0.99
C SER A 112 5.37 2.74 -0.51
N TYR A 113 5.91 1.71 0.15
CA TYR A 113 5.13 0.64 0.76
C TYR A 113 4.19 1.15 1.85
N MET A 114 4.66 2.01 2.75
CA MET A 114 3.81 2.61 3.79
C MET A 114 2.70 3.47 3.18
N ALA A 115 2.99 4.25 2.14
CA ALA A 115 2.00 5.02 1.42
C ALA A 115 0.96 4.11 0.75
N PHE A 116 1.40 3.05 0.07
CA PHE A 116 0.51 2.07 -0.53
C PHE A 116 -0.38 1.39 0.52
N LYS A 117 0.19 0.92 1.64
CA LYS A 117 -0.59 0.29 2.71
C LYS A 117 -1.64 1.24 3.27
N ARG A 118 -1.24 2.48 3.57
CA ARG A 118 -2.14 3.57 3.98
C ARG A 118 -3.27 3.75 2.98
N ASP A 119 -2.92 3.84 1.71
CA ASP A 119 -3.86 4.25 0.68
C ASP A 119 -4.79 3.10 0.29
N ALA A 120 -4.38 1.84 0.34
CA ALA A 120 -5.20 0.68 -0.02
C ALA A 120 -5.93 0.00 1.15
N PHE A 121 -5.33 -0.08 2.34
CA PHE A 121 -5.83 -0.95 3.43
C PHE A 121 -6.38 -0.21 4.64
N HIS A 122 -6.52 1.12 4.54
CA HIS A 122 -7.14 1.91 5.58
C HIS A 122 -8.28 2.73 5.02
N ASP A 123 -9.39 2.72 5.75
CA ASP A 123 -10.48 3.64 5.51
C ASP A 123 -9.95 5.09 5.62
N ALA A 124 -10.30 5.93 4.67
CA ALA A 124 -9.84 7.31 4.51
C ALA A 124 -10.27 8.24 5.65
N TYR A 125 -11.29 7.82 6.42
CA TYR A 125 -11.68 8.49 7.64
C TYR A 125 -10.94 7.89 8.83
N SER A 126 -10.52 6.62 8.77
CA SER A 126 -9.68 5.98 9.79
C SER A 126 -8.22 6.45 9.76
N CYS A 127 -7.55 6.29 10.90
CA CYS A 127 -6.13 6.63 11.01
C CYS A 127 -5.33 5.47 10.44
N GLY A 128 -4.74 5.63 9.26
CA GLY A 128 -3.71 4.71 8.77
C GLY A 128 -2.36 4.90 9.50
N PRO A 129 -1.34 4.11 9.18
CA PRO A 129 0.02 4.11 9.75
C PRO A 129 0.83 5.37 9.40
N GLN A 130 0.17 6.49 9.20
CA GLN A 130 0.76 7.78 8.85
C GLN A 130 1.47 8.45 10.03
N CYS A 131 1.49 7.78 11.18
CA CYS A 131 2.23 8.25 12.33
C CYS A 131 3.72 8.01 12.10
N ARG A 132 4.58 8.98 12.38
CA ARG A 132 6.03 8.77 12.34
C ARG A 132 6.48 7.59 13.23
N ALA A 133 5.72 7.31 14.30
CA ALA A 133 5.92 6.14 15.17
C ALA A 133 5.64 4.80 14.46
N CYS A 134 5.01 4.82 13.29
CA CYS A 134 4.65 3.66 12.52
C CYS A 134 5.79 3.26 11.56
N VAL A 135 6.78 4.13 11.29
CA VAL A 135 7.93 3.80 10.43
C VAL A 135 8.80 2.71 11.06
N PRO A 136 9.26 2.83 12.32
CA PRO A 136 10.00 1.75 12.97
C PRO A 136 9.22 0.44 12.97
N GLN A 137 7.93 0.51 13.32
CA GLN A 137 7.05 -0.67 13.36
C GLN A 137 6.95 -1.35 12.00
N MET A 138 6.77 -0.58 10.92
CA MET A 138 6.66 -1.14 9.58
C MET A 138 8.00 -1.69 9.07
N ALA A 139 9.11 -1.03 9.39
CA ALA A 139 10.44 -1.53 9.06
C ALA A 139 10.69 -2.89 9.76
N HIS A 140 10.42 -2.98 11.06
CA HIS A 140 10.55 -4.23 11.81
C HIS A 140 9.60 -5.31 11.27
N PHE A 141 8.34 -4.96 10.98
CA PHE A 141 7.38 -5.89 10.37
C PHE A 141 7.91 -6.50 9.07
N VAL A 142 8.48 -5.70 8.17
CA VAL A 142 9.02 -6.21 6.89
C VAL A 142 10.25 -7.11 7.12
N VAL A 143 11.10 -6.81 8.09
CA VAL A 143 12.26 -7.67 8.45
C VAL A 143 11.81 -8.98 9.09
N GLU A 144 10.85 -8.93 10.00
CA GLU A 144 10.30 -10.10 10.71
C GLU A 144 9.47 -10.99 9.79
N ASN A 145 8.97 -10.45 8.68
CA ASN A 145 8.17 -11.17 7.69
C ASN A 145 8.87 -11.13 6.33
N PRO A 146 9.98 -11.85 6.12
CA PRO A 146 10.69 -11.86 4.85
C PRO A 146 9.78 -12.38 3.72
N THR A 147 10.02 -11.91 2.49
CA THR A 147 9.13 -12.18 1.35
C THR A 147 8.92 -13.67 1.11
N ASP A 148 9.94 -14.50 1.28
CA ASP A 148 9.82 -15.97 1.16
C ASP A 148 8.83 -16.56 2.15
N SER A 149 8.81 -16.02 3.39
CA SER A 149 7.85 -16.45 4.40
C SER A 149 6.43 -16.01 4.03
N VAL A 150 6.25 -14.76 3.58
CA VAL A 150 4.93 -14.28 3.13
C VAL A 150 4.43 -15.08 1.93
N MET A 151 5.32 -15.44 0.99
CA MET A 151 4.99 -16.30 -0.14
C MET A 151 4.54 -17.70 0.28
N ALA A 152 5.16 -18.30 1.29
CA ALA A 152 4.75 -19.61 1.80
C ALA A 152 3.30 -19.60 2.33
N TYR A 153 2.89 -18.52 3.00
CA TYR A 153 1.53 -18.37 3.53
C TYR A 153 0.48 -17.93 2.50
N ALA A 154 0.90 -17.26 1.42
CA ALA A 154 -0.01 -16.75 0.38
C ALA A 154 -0.83 -17.85 -0.34
N ALA A 155 -0.46 -19.12 -0.23
CA ALA A 155 -1.25 -20.22 -0.77
C ALA A 155 -2.59 -20.43 -0.02
N THR A 156 -2.66 -20.01 1.24
CA THR A 156 -3.80 -20.28 2.14
C THR A 156 -4.32 -19.06 2.88
N ASP A 157 -3.57 -17.95 2.87
CA ASP A 157 -3.90 -16.73 3.61
C ASP A 157 -4.05 -15.53 2.67
N THR A 158 -5.24 -14.91 2.68
CA THR A 158 -5.57 -13.76 1.84
C THR A 158 -4.78 -12.51 2.23
N GLN A 159 -4.48 -12.31 3.52
CA GLN A 159 -3.66 -11.17 3.95
C GLN A 159 -2.24 -11.24 3.39
N SER A 160 -1.64 -12.43 3.38
CA SER A 160 -0.34 -12.68 2.78
C SER A 160 -0.33 -12.41 1.27
N ILE A 161 -1.40 -12.75 0.54
CA ILE A 161 -1.55 -12.39 -0.89
C ILE A 161 -1.56 -10.87 -1.07
N LEU A 162 -2.36 -10.15 -0.28
CA LEU A 162 -2.45 -8.69 -0.34
C LEU A 162 -1.16 -7.99 0.10
N GLU A 163 -0.42 -8.59 1.02
CA GLU A 163 0.90 -8.14 1.44
C GLU A 163 1.92 -8.26 0.29
N LEU A 164 1.95 -9.39 -0.43
CA LEU A 164 2.78 -9.53 -1.62
C LEU A 164 2.40 -8.52 -2.69
N ALA A 165 1.10 -8.27 -2.90
CA ALA A 165 0.64 -7.25 -3.83
C ALA A 165 1.23 -5.87 -3.50
N ALA A 166 1.19 -5.47 -2.22
CA ALA A 166 1.75 -4.19 -1.77
C ALA A 166 3.27 -4.12 -1.97
N ARG A 167 4.00 -5.21 -1.69
CA ARG A 167 5.46 -5.27 -1.89
C ARG A 167 5.83 -5.18 -3.36
N CYS A 168 5.19 -5.95 -4.23
CA CYS A 168 5.44 -5.92 -5.68
C CYS A 168 5.04 -4.59 -6.32
N ALA A 169 3.95 -3.96 -5.86
CA ALA A 169 3.52 -2.65 -6.36
C ALA A 169 4.49 -1.52 -6.01
N THR A 170 5.35 -1.69 -5.00
CA THR A 170 6.19 -0.61 -4.47
C THR A 170 7.69 -0.91 -4.54
N GLY A 171 8.08 -2.15 -4.82
CA GLY A 171 9.48 -2.57 -4.81
C GLY A 171 10.08 -2.68 -3.40
N CYS A 172 9.25 -2.82 -2.36
CA CYS A 172 9.70 -2.93 -0.97
C CYS A 172 9.85 -4.40 -0.58
N ALA A 173 11.09 -4.84 -0.32
CA ALA A 173 11.45 -6.25 -0.04
C ALA A 173 11.03 -7.26 -1.14
N ALA A 174 10.60 -6.77 -2.30
CA ALA A 174 10.29 -7.57 -3.50
C ALA A 174 10.63 -6.72 -4.74
N PRO A 175 10.84 -7.34 -5.92
CA PRO A 175 11.01 -6.60 -7.17
C PRO A 175 9.80 -5.69 -7.47
N PHE A 176 10.07 -4.47 -7.95
CA PHE A 176 9.01 -3.57 -8.44
C PHE A 176 8.41 -4.13 -9.73
N LYS A 177 7.22 -4.73 -9.59
CA LYS A 177 6.47 -5.43 -10.66
C LYS A 177 4.98 -5.24 -10.41
N PRO A 178 4.38 -4.10 -10.79
CA PRO A 178 2.98 -3.83 -10.51
C PRO A 178 2.01 -4.80 -11.23
N GLU A 179 2.44 -5.46 -12.31
CA GLU A 179 1.68 -6.56 -12.95
C GLU A 179 1.51 -7.75 -12.00
N ALA A 180 2.55 -8.07 -11.22
CA ALA A 180 2.47 -9.14 -10.22
C ALA A 180 1.54 -8.75 -9.08
N ALA A 181 1.53 -7.47 -8.70
CA ALA A 181 0.58 -6.97 -7.72
C ALA A 181 -0.87 -7.16 -8.19
N LEU A 182 -1.15 -6.88 -9.47
CA LEU A 182 -2.46 -7.13 -10.09
C LEU A 182 -2.82 -8.62 -10.09
N LEU A 183 -1.87 -9.49 -10.46
CA LEU A 183 -2.09 -10.94 -10.40
C LEU A 183 -2.49 -11.39 -8.99
N PHE A 184 -1.79 -10.92 -7.96
CA PHE A 184 -2.14 -11.25 -6.57
C PHE A 184 -3.52 -10.72 -6.18
N THR A 185 -3.87 -9.49 -6.54
CA THR A 185 -5.22 -8.97 -6.25
C THR A 185 -6.31 -9.72 -7.02
N ASP A 186 -6.05 -10.13 -8.27
CA ASP A 186 -7.00 -10.86 -9.09
C ASP A 186 -7.27 -12.28 -8.59
N ILE A 187 -6.29 -12.91 -7.91
CA ILE A 187 -6.49 -14.16 -7.17
C ILE A 187 -7.56 -13.98 -6.08
N VAL A 188 -7.47 -12.89 -5.29
CA VAL A 188 -8.43 -12.58 -4.23
C VAL A 188 -9.79 -12.17 -4.82
N LEU A 189 -9.79 -11.41 -5.91
CA LEU A 189 -11.02 -10.99 -6.61
C LEU A 189 -11.64 -12.10 -7.47
N LYS A 190 -10.98 -13.26 -7.60
CA LYS A 190 -11.41 -14.42 -8.43
C LYS A 190 -11.63 -14.06 -9.90
N ARG A 191 -10.87 -13.09 -10.43
CA ARG A 191 -10.94 -12.66 -11.84
C ARG A 191 -10.29 -13.66 -12.80
N HIS A 192 -9.29 -14.39 -12.33
CA HIS A 192 -8.67 -15.48 -13.10
C HIS A 192 -9.45 -16.79 -12.95
N GLY A 193 -10.20 -17.15 -14.00
CA GLY A 193 -10.94 -18.42 -14.09
C GLY A 193 -10.07 -19.68 -14.05
N THR A 194 -8.75 -19.56 -14.20
CA THR A 194 -7.79 -20.67 -14.15
C THR A 194 -7.45 -21.12 -12.73
N CYS A 195 -7.72 -20.31 -11.70
CA CYS A 195 -7.30 -20.63 -10.34
C CYS A 195 -8.25 -21.62 -9.65
N ARG A 196 -8.30 -22.88 -10.11
CA ARG A 196 -9.07 -23.96 -9.44
C ARG A 196 -8.66 -24.17 -7.97
N ARG A 197 -7.43 -23.75 -7.60
CA ARG A 197 -6.89 -23.86 -6.23
C ARG A 197 -7.50 -22.84 -5.25
N THR A 198 -8.06 -21.71 -5.70
CA THR A 198 -8.64 -20.70 -4.80
C THR A 198 -9.98 -21.10 -4.20
N LYS A 199 -10.55 -22.25 -4.60
CA LYS A 199 -11.77 -22.80 -3.97
C LYS A 199 -11.64 -23.01 -2.46
N ARG A 200 -10.42 -22.96 -1.91
CA ARG A 200 -10.14 -23.09 -0.47
C ARG A 200 -9.90 -21.77 0.27
N LEU A 201 -9.78 -20.63 -0.42
CA LEU A 201 -9.60 -19.35 0.25
C LEU A 201 -10.95 -18.83 0.75
N SER A 202 -11.11 -18.75 2.07
CA SER A 202 -12.19 -17.99 2.68
C SER A 202 -11.81 -16.51 2.63
N ILE A 203 -12.53 -15.73 1.85
CA ILE A 203 -12.25 -14.30 1.63
C ILE A 203 -13.38 -13.53 2.31
N SER A 204 -13.03 -12.71 3.30
CA SER A 204 -13.97 -11.81 3.95
C SER A 204 -14.32 -10.62 3.04
N ASP A 205 -15.45 -9.95 3.31
CA ASP A 205 -15.83 -8.73 2.59
C ASP A 205 -14.77 -7.62 2.71
N VAL A 206 -14.10 -7.54 3.88
CA VAL A 206 -13.02 -6.58 4.12
C VAL A 206 -11.83 -6.86 3.21
N GLU A 207 -11.43 -8.13 3.09
CA GLU A 207 -10.34 -8.55 2.20
C GLU A 207 -10.68 -8.34 0.73
N HIS A 208 -11.93 -8.61 0.34
CA HIS A 208 -12.40 -8.36 -1.01
C HIS A 208 -12.30 -6.88 -1.37
N ASN A 209 -12.72 -5.99 -0.46
CA ASN A 209 -12.62 -4.55 -0.63
C ASN A 209 -11.16 -4.05 -0.64
N HIS A 210 -10.31 -4.62 0.20
CA HIS A 210 -8.87 -4.35 0.22
C HIS A 210 -8.21 -4.79 -1.09
N ALA A 211 -8.64 -5.90 -1.69
CA ALA A 211 -8.15 -6.35 -2.99
C ALA A 211 -8.50 -5.38 -4.12
N HIS A 212 -9.74 -4.89 -4.18
CA HIS A 212 -10.13 -3.82 -5.11
C HIS A 212 -9.30 -2.55 -4.90
N ALA A 213 -9.12 -2.11 -3.65
CA ALA A 213 -8.33 -0.92 -3.35
C ALA A 213 -6.86 -1.06 -3.76
N ALA A 214 -6.26 -2.23 -3.52
CA ALA A 214 -4.90 -2.54 -3.93
C ALA A 214 -4.77 -2.63 -5.46
N ALA A 215 -5.72 -3.28 -6.15
CA ALA A 215 -5.75 -3.37 -7.61
C ALA A 215 -5.83 -1.98 -8.25
N SER A 216 -6.72 -1.13 -7.71
CA SER A 216 -6.89 0.26 -8.13
C SER A 216 -5.57 1.04 -8.09
N LEU A 217 -4.83 0.96 -6.97
CA LEU A 217 -3.55 1.63 -6.83
C LEU A 217 -2.44 1.02 -7.70
N ALA A 218 -2.40 -0.30 -7.85
CA ALA A 218 -1.44 -0.95 -8.73
C ALA A 218 -1.66 -0.53 -10.21
N CYS A 219 -2.91 -0.46 -10.66
CA CYS A 219 -3.27 0.09 -11.97
C CYS A 219 -2.86 1.56 -12.11
N LEU A 220 -3.10 2.40 -11.09
CA LEU A 220 -2.65 3.80 -11.11
C LEU A 220 -1.13 3.94 -11.18
N ILE A 221 -0.39 3.06 -10.49
CA ILE A 221 1.08 3.01 -10.55
C ILE A 221 1.53 2.63 -11.96
N LYS A 222 0.95 1.58 -12.57
CA LYS A 222 1.24 1.22 -13.97
C LYS A 222 0.99 2.37 -14.91
N TYR A 223 -0.18 3.00 -14.82
CA TYR A 223 -0.53 4.18 -15.61
C TYR A 223 0.56 5.25 -15.54
N ARG A 224 1.03 5.59 -14.33
CA ARG A 224 2.07 6.62 -14.12
C ARG A 224 3.44 6.27 -14.67
N THR A 225 3.72 5.00 -14.90
CA THR A 225 5.00 4.55 -15.49
C THR A 225 5.01 4.60 -17.01
N LYS A 226 3.86 4.86 -17.66
CA LYS A 226 3.78 4.96 -19.12
C LYS A 226 4.16 6.35 -19.61
N ASP A 227 4.79 6.40 -20.77
CA ASP A 227 5.12 7.67 -21.46
C ASP A 227 3.87 8.46 -21.87
N SER A 228 2.72 7.79 -22.02
CA SER A 228 1.44 8.41 -22.36
C SER A 228 0.74 9.07 -21.16
N ALA A 229 1.24 8.90 -19.92
CA ALA A 229 0.63 9.48 -18.74
C ALA A 229 0.54 11.02 -18.87
N GLY A 230 -0.58 11.62 -18.46
CA GLY A 230 -0.83 13.05 -18.63
C GLY A 230 -1.50 13.46 -19.94
N THR A 231 -1.51 12.60 -20.97
CA THR A 231 -1.99 12.95 -22.31
C THR A 231 -3.51 12.78 -22.48
N LEU A 232 -4.08 13.43 -23.50
CA LEU A 232 -5.47 13.20 -23.90
C LEU A 232 -5.70 11.76 -24.36
N ALA A 233 -4.76 11.17 -25.11
CA ALA A 233 -4.84 9.77 -25.52
C ALA A 233 -4.96 8.83 -24.30
N ALA A 234 -4.17 9.09 -23.26
CA ALA A 234 -4.31 8.35 -22.00
C ALA A 234 -5.72 8.51 -21.39
N TYR A 235 -6.24 9.73 -21.33
CA TYR A 235 -7.59 9.99 -20.82
C TYR A 235 -8.68 9.27 -21.63
N LEU A 236 -8.51 9.07 -22.93
CA LEU A 236 -9.51 8.44 -23.80
C LEU A 236 -9.37 6.91 -23.90
N GLU A 237 -8.15 6.39 -23.85
CA GLU A 237 -7.87 4.99 -24.26
C GLU A 237 -7.09 4.17 -23.23
N ASP A 238 -6.41 4.77 -22.24
CA ASP A 238 -5.56 3.99 -21.32
C ASP A 238 -6.37 3.04 -20.43
N THR A 239 -6.12 1.74 -20.57
CA THR A 239 -6.85 0.68 -19.85
C THR A 239 -6.48 0.60 -18.38
N ASP A 240 -5.24 0.92 -18.00
CA ASP A 240 -4.83 0.89 -16.59
C ASP A 240 -5.49 2.04 -15.82
N LEU A 241 -5.62 3.23 -16.43
CA LEU A 241 -6.38 4.32 -15.82
C LEU A 241 -7.86 3.95 -15.64
N LEU A 242 -8.48 3.31 -16.64
CA LEU A 242 -9.87 2.85 -16.54
C LEU A 242 -10.04 1.80 -15.43
N HIS A 243 -9.18 0.77 -15.39
CA HIS A 243 -9.23 -0.24 -14.33
C HIS A 243 -9.00 0.37 -12.95
N ALA A 244 -8.11 1.36 -12.81
CA ALA A 244 -7.92 2.07 -11.55
C ALA A 244 -9.22 2.71 -11.05
N VAL A 245 -10.00 3.35 -11.94
CA VAL A 245 -11.30 3.94 -11.63
C VAL A 245 -12.34 2.87 -11.30
N MET A 246 -12.44 1.82 -12.11
CA MET A 246 -13.38 0.71 -11.90
C MET A 246 -13.19 0.05 -10.54
N ASP A 247 -11.95 -0.26 -10.18
CA ASP A 247 -11.62 -0.89 -8.90
C ASP A 247 -11.81 0.07 -7.70
N ALA A 248 -11.49 1.36 -7.87
CA ALA A 248 -11.81 2.36 -6.86
C ALA A 248 -13.32 2.49 -6.64
N HIS A 249 -14.09 2.52 -7.72
CA HIS A 249 -15.55 2.56 -7.67
C HIS A 249 -16.12 1.31 -6.99
N ALA A 250 -15.64 0.11 -7.34
CA ALA A 250 -16.09 -1.14 -6.73
C ALA A 250 -15.89 -1.14 -5.21
N ALA A 251 -14.71 -0.76 -4.72
CA ALA A 251 -14.48 -0.72 -3.27
C ALA A 251 -15.38 0.32 -2.57
N VAL A 252 -15.57 1.51 -3.18
CA VAL A 252 -16.46 2.56 -2.65
C VAL A 252 -17.93 2.11 -2.66
N HIS A 253 -18.37 1.43 -3.71
CA HIS A 253 -19.72 0.84 -3.85
C HIS A 253 -20.00 -0.13 -2.69
N HIS A 254 -19.01 -0.96 -2.34
CA HIS A 254 -19.08 -1.88 -1.21
C HIS A 254 -18.79 -1.22 0.15
N GLY A 255 -18.83 0.11 0.22
CA GLY A 255 -18.75 0.88 1.46
C GLY A 255 -17.33 1.14 1.96
N PHE A 256 -16.29 0.65 1.28
CA PHE A 256 -14.90 0.88 1.65
C PHE A 256 -14.33 2.12 0.96
N ARG A 257 -14.15 3.18 1.73
CA ARG A 257 -13.64 4.47 1.23
C ARG A 257 -12.17 4.57 1.59
N PHE A 258 -11.28 4.42 0.62
CA PHE A 258 -9.84 4.45 0.86
C PHE A 258 -9.19 5.73 0.30
N PRO A 259 -8.07 6.24 0.86
CA PRO A 259 -7.42 7.45 0.36
C PRO A 259 -7.07 7.36 -1.13
N GLY A 260 -6.63 6.19 -1.58
CA GLY A 260 -6.28 5.93 -2.97
C GLY A 260 -7.42 6.17 -3.97
N ALA A 261 -8.67 5.89 -3.61
CA ALA A 261 -9.83 6.17 -4.47
C ALA A 261 -9.94 7.65 -4.81
N PHE A 262 -9.64 8.52 -3.84
CA PHE A 262 -9.67 9.96 -4.03
C PHE A 262 -8.48 10.46 -4.82
N GLU A 263 -7.34 9.77 -4.77
CA GLU A 263 -6.19 10.07 -5.61
C GLU A 263 -6.45 9.69 -7.06
N VAL A 264 -7.04 8.52 -7.32
CA VAL A 264 -7.49 8.11 -8.65
C VAL A 264 -8.46 9.14 -9.23
N ALA A 265 -9.48 9.52 -8.45
CA ALA A 265 -10.46 10.51 -8.87
C ALA A 265 -9.82 11.89 -9.18
N ASP A 266 -8.88 12.34 -8.36
CA ASP A 266 -8.15 13.58 -8.56
C ASP A 266 -7.30 13.56 -9.84
N VAL A 267 -6.64 12.44 -10.15
CA VAL A 267 -5.87 12.27 -11.40
C VAL A 267 -6.78 12.39 -12.62
N VAL A 268 -7.92 11.69 -12.64
CA VAL A 268 -8.86 11.71 -13.78
C VAL A 268 -9.46 13.11 -13.97
N LEU A 269 -9.87 13.78 -12.88
CA LEU A 269 -10.43 15.12 -12.96
C LEU A 269 -9.42 16.15 -13.47
N ARG A 270 -8.15 16.07 -13.03
CA ARG A 270 -7.09 16.97 -13.53
C ARG A 270 -6.76 16.74 -15.00
N LEU A 271 -6.74 15.49 -15.45
CA LEU A 271 -6.56 15.16 -16.87
C LEU A 271 -7.71 15.72 -17.71
N ALA A 272 -8.94 15.52 -17.26
CA ALA A 272 -10.10 16.01 -17.96
C ALA A 272 -10.13 17.54 -18.06
N GLU A 273 -9.84 18.23 -16.95
CA GLU A 273 -9.71 19.68 -16.92
C GLU A 273 -8.64 20.17 -17.90
N ALA A 274 -7.46 19.54 -17.91
CA ALA A 274 -6.36 19.89 -18.81
C ALA A 274 -6.70 19.73 -20.30
N HIS A 275 -7.65 18.86 -20.64
CA HIS A 275 -8.02 18.55 -22.02
C HIS A 275 -9.48 18.86 -22.36
N GLY A 276 -10.16 19.67 -21.54
CA GLY A 276 -11.54 20.11 -21.76
C GLY A 276 -12.57 18.99 -21.85
N GLN A 277 -12.38 17.90 -21.09
CA GLN A 277 -13.27 16.73 -21.07
C GLN A 277 -14.25 16.79 -19.90
N ASP A 278 -15.46 16.29 -20.11
CA ASP A 278 -16.41 16.05 -19.02
C ASP A 278 -16.25 14.64 -18.46
N VAL A 279 -15.79 14.52 -17.22
CA VAL A 279 -15.65 13.22 -16.53
C VAL A 279 -17.01 12.67 -16.11
N ARG A 280 -17.91 13.53 -15.64
CA ARG A 280 -19.10 13.13 -14.90
C ARG A 280 -20.29 12.85 -15.80
N GLY A 281 -20.39 13.56 -16.92
CA GLY A 281 -21.34 13.28 -18.00
C GLY A 281 -20.74 12.53 -19.18
N GLY A 282 -19.41 12.32 -19.19
CA GLY A 282 -18.72 11.67 -20.30
C GLY A 282 -18.95 10.16 -20.38
N ALA A 283 -18.92 9.62 -21.60
CA ALA A 283 -19.16 8.20 -21.87
C ALA A 283 -18.17 7.25 -21.16
N ARG A 284 -16.94 7.71 -20.89
CA ARG A 284 -15.88 6.85 -20.33
C ARG A 284 -15.94 6.69 -18.82
N PHE A 285 -16.23 7.77 -18.10
CA PHE A 285 -16.11 7.81 -16.64
C PHE A 285 -17.41 8.21 -15.94
N GLY A 286 -18.44 8.63 -16.67
CA GLY A 286 -19.69 9.13 -16.09
C GLY A 286 -20.47 8.11 -15.28
N GLU A 287 -20.33 6.82 -15.61
CA GLU A 287 -21.06 5.73 -14.92
C GLU A 287 -20.60 5.51 -13.47
N TYR A 288 -19.39 5.92 -13.09
CA TYR A 288 -18.80 5.69 -11.76
C TYR A 288 -19.30 6.69 -10.70
N THR A 289 -20.61 6.98 -10.71
CA THR A 289 -21.29 8.03 -9.93
C THR A 289 -20.95 8.00 -8.43
N GLN A 290 -20.91 6.83 -7.81
CA GLN A 290 -20.63 6.71 -6.37
C GLN A 290 -19.20 7.11 -5.99
N LEU A 291 -18.23 6.90 -6.88
CA LEU A 291 -16.86 7.37 -6.69
C LEU A 291 -16.83 8.91 -6.72
N TRP A 292 -17.53 9.51 -7.68
CA TRP A 292 -17.63 10.97 -7.82
C TRP A 292 -18.36 11.60 -6.63
N ASP A 293 -19.46 11.01 -6.17
CA ASP A 293 -20.19 11.46 -5.00
C ASP A 293 -19.32 11.40 -3.73
N ALA A 294 -18.57 10.30 -3.55
CA ALA A 294 -17.65 10.14 -2.43
C ALA A 294 -16.52 11.18 -2.48
N TYR A 295 -15.97 11.45 -3.66
CA TYR A 295 -14.95 12.47 -3.88
C TYR A 295 -15.49 13.87 -3.56
N ASP A 296 -16.67 14.23 -4.07
CA ASP A 296 -17.29 15.53 -3.81
C ASP A 296 -17.67 15.73 -2.34
N ALA A 297 -18.18 14.69 -1.69
CA ALA A 297 -18.43 14.72 -0.25
C ALA A 297 -17.14 14.99 0.53
N ARG A 298 -16.02 14.38 0.13
CA ARG A 298 -14.70 14.65 0.71
C ARG A 298 -14.24 16.08 0.44
N GLN A 299 -14.34 16.57 -0.79
CA GLN A 299 -13.92 17.94 -1.15
C GLN A 299 -14.76 19.00 -0.46
N ARG A 300 -16.09 18.82 -0.35
CA ARG A 300 -16.96 19.72 0.42
C ARG A 300 -16.54 19.82 1.88
N LYS A 301 -16.27 18.69 2.55
CA LYS A 301 -15.77 18.69 3.93
C LYS A 301 -14.44 19.42 4.04
N MET A 302 -13.51 19.19 3.11
CA MET A 302 -12.21 19.89 3.12
C MET A 302 -12.33 21.39 2.86
N ARG A 303 -13.27 21.84 2.03
CA ARG A 303 -13.52 23.27 1.76
C ARG A 303 -14.21 24.00 2.91
N GLN A 304 -15.10 23.33 3.63
CA GLN A 304 -15.85 23.94 4.75
C GLN A 304 -14.93 24.33 5.91
N ASP A 305 -13.90 23.52 6.20
CA ASP A 305 -12.96 23.81 7.28
C ASP A 305 -11.57 23.21 6.96
N PRO A 306 -10.78 23.86 6.08
CA PRO A 306 -9.49 23.32 5.66
C PRO A 306 -8.52 23.11 6.83
N ALA A 307 -8.55 24.02 7.81
CA ALA A 307 -7.68 24.03 8.99
C ALA A 307 -7.96 22.87 9.96
N ARG A 308 -9.17 22.30 9.91
CA ARG A 308 -9.58 21.14 10.70
C ARG A 308 -9.25 19.81 10.04
N HIS A 309 -8.95 19.82 8.75
CA HIS A 309 -8.70 18.62 7.97
C HIS A 309 -7.25 18.49 7.46
N THR A 310 -6.42 19.51 7.67
CA THR A 310 -5.04 19.53 7.19
C THR A 310 -4.09 19.91 8.32
N CYS A 311 -2.92 19.27 8.35
CA CYS A 311 -1.85 19.66 9.26
C CYS A 311 -1.30 21.01 8.84
N ALA A 312 -1.31 21.98 9.75
CA ALA A 312 -0.82 23.33 9.50
C ALA A 312 0.71 23.39 9.35
N ALA A 313 1.44 22.36 9.80
CA ALA A 313 2.89 22.38 9.73
C ALA A 313 3.38 22.47 8.29
N PRO A 314 4.29 23.41 7.99
CA PRO A 314 4.90 23.56 6.68
C PRO A 314 5.43 22.21 6.19
N THR A 315 5.20 21.89 4.92
CA THR A 315 5.61 20.63 4.25
C THR A 315 4.99 19.34 4.79
N CYS A 316 4.23 19.38 5.90
CA CYS A 316 3.57 18.18 6.39
C CYS A 316 2.46 17.79 5.43
N GLY A 317 1.45 18.62 5.15
CA GLY A 317 0.40 18.24 4.21
C GLY A 317 -0.40 16.98 4.58
N PHE A 318 -0.29 16.48 5.81
CA PHE A 318 -1.13 15.38 6.32
C PHE A 318 -2.58 15.84 6.31
N ARG A 319 -3.45 15.06 5.66
CA ARG A 319 -4.88 15.34 5.58
C ARG A 319 -5.66 14.23 6.25
N SER A 320 -6.67 14.58 7.04
CA SER A 320 -7.59 13.62 7.63
C SER A 320 -9.00 14.19 7.68
N LEU A 321 -9.97 13.37 7.30
CA LEU A 321 -11.38 13.73 7.39
C LEU A 321 -11.93 13.67 8.82
N ARG A 322 -11.17 13.10 9.76
CA ARG A 322 -11.52 13.13 11.18
C ARG A 322 -10.81 14.28 11.88
N ALA A 323 -11.52 15.40 12.03
CA ALA A 323 -11.07 16.59 12.78
C ALA A 323 -10.33 16.29 14.09
N ARG A 324 -10.88 15.35 14.88
CA ARG A 324 -10.34 14.92 16.19
C ARG A 324 -8.93 14.32 16.13
N LYS A 325 -8.42 13.99 14.94
CA LYS A 325 -7.06 13.47 14.76
C LYS A 325 -6.01 14.57 14.79
N PHE A 326 -6.41 15.82 14.63
CA PHE A 326 -5.52 16.95 14.76
C PHE A 326 -5.50 17.45 16.20
N ARG A 327 -4.31 17.50 16.80
CA ARG A 327 -4.08 18.26 18.02
C ARG A 327 -4.23 19.73 17.68
N ARG A 328 -5.11 20.43 18.40
CA ARG A 328 -5.31 21.86 18.21
C ARG A 328 -4.28 22.62 19.03
N CYS A 329 -3.92 23.83 18.58
CA CYS A 329 -3.14 24.73 19.40
C CYS A 329 -3.86 24.97 20.75
N ALA A 330 -3.12 24.80 21.86
CA ALA A 330 -3.63 25.00 23.20
C ALA A 330 -3.75 26.49 23.60
N GLY A 331 -3.26 27.40 22.76
CA GLY A 331 -3.34 28.84 22.98
C GLY A 331 -4.76 29.41 22.81
N SER A 332 -4.90 30.69 23.16
CA SER A 332 -6.15 31.46 23.10
C SER A 332 -6.45 32.07 21.72
N CYS A 333 -5.80 31.58 20.65
CA CYS A 333 -6.14 31.98 19.28
C CYS A 333 -7.60 31.65 18.93
N ALA A 334 -8.19 32.50 18.09
CA ALA A 334 -9.57 32.35 17.62
C ALA A 334 -9.75 31.04 16.83
N PRO A 335 -10.94 30.40 16.87
CA PRO A 335 -11.18 29.11 16.22
C PRO A 335 -10.80 29.06 14.74
N GLU A 336 -10.97 30.16 14.03
CA GLU A 336 -10.77 30.33 12.58
C GLU A 336 -9.28 30.25 12.21
N VAL A 337 -8.41 30.77 13.08
CA VAL A 337 -6.95 30.76 12.91
C VAL A 337 -6.27 29.70 13.76
N LYS A 338 -7.04 28.88 14.49
CA LYS A 338 -6.50 27.82 15.34
C LYS A 338 -6.06 26.67 14.42
N PRO A 339 -4.76 26.32 14.39
CA PRO A 339 -4.25 25.28 13.51
C PRO A 339 -4.51 23.88 14.07
N GLY A 340 -4.57 22.90 13.18
CA GLY A 340 -4.53 21.47 13.50
C GLY A 340 -3.16 20.87 13.21
N TYR A 341 -2.66 20.02 14.11
CA TYR A 341 -1.38 19.34 13.94
C TYR A 341 -1.52 17.82 14.10
N CYS A 342 -0.91 17.05 13.20
CA CYS A 342 -0.89 15.58 13.35
C CYS A 342 0.02 15.11 14.50
N SER A 343 0.94 15.96 14.97
CA SER A 343 1.90 15.65 16.03
C SER A 343 2.42 16.91 16.74
N LYS A 344 3.03 16.74 17.92
CA LYS A 344 3.68 17.84 18.66
C LYS A 344 4.91 18.37 17.92
N SER A 345 5.62 17.54 17.14
CA SER A 345 6.74 17.99 16.33
C SER A 345 6.28 18.90 15.19
N CYS A 346 5.18 18.58 14.52
CA CYS A 346 4.54 19.45 13.53
C CYS A 346 4.14 20.80 14.14
N GLN A 347 3.56 20.80 15.34
CA GLN A 347 3.24 22.05 16.05
C GLN A 347 4.50 22.91 16.30
N ARG A 348 5.61 22.32 16.76
CA ARG A 348 6.86 23.07 16.99
C ARG A 348 7.42 23.69 15.71
N LYS A 349 7.32 22.99 14.58
CA LYS A 349 7.77 23.50 13.28
C LYS A 349 6.97 24.71 12.83
N ASP A 350 5.66 24.67 13.01
CA ASP A 350 4.76 25.77 12.66
C ASP A 350 4.80 26.93 13.67
N TRP A 351 5.32 26.71 14.89
CA TRP A 351 5.23 27.66 16.00
C TRP A 351 5.80 29.04 15.66
N ALA A 352 6.90 29.11 14.91
CA ALA A 352 7.51 30.38 14.54
C ALA A 352 6.56 31.27 13.70
N ALA A 353 5.73 30.67 12.85
CA ALA A 353 4.71 31.38 12.08
C ALA A 353 3.43 31.59 12.91
N HIS A 354 2.94 30.56 13.59
CA HIS A 354 1.69 30.63 14.34
C HIS A 354 1.75 31.57 15.55
N LYS A 355 2.91 31.75 16.20
CA LYS A 355 3.04 32.61 17.39
C LYS A 355 2.55 34.04 17.17
N ALA A 356 2.63 34.57 15.94
CA ALA A 356 2.17 35.92 15.61
C ALA A 356 0.65 36.11 15.76
N VAL A 357 -0.11 35.03 15.60
CA VAL A 357 -1.59 35.02 15.73
C VAL A 357 -2.06 34.25 16.97
N CYS A 358 -1.14 33.58 17.67
CA CYS A 358 -1.43 32.82 18.88
C CYS A 358 -1.42 33.73 20.11
N GLY A 359 -2.57 33.92 20.76
CA GLY A 359 -2.66 34.73 21.99
C GLY A 359 -3.14 36.15 21.76
N SER A 360 -3.25 36.58 20.50
CA SER A 360 -3.88 37.84 20.10
C SER A 360 -5.40 37.76 20.29
N ARG A 361 -5.90 37.67 21.52
CA ARG A 361 -7.15 38.35 21.87
C ARG A 361 -6.83 39.84 21.79
N ARG A 362 -6.65 40.39 20.57
CA ARG A 362 -7.01 41.79 20.42
C ARG A 362 -8.49 41.77 20.75
N THR A 363 -8.83 42.32 21.91
CA THR A 363 -10.12 42.96 22.10
C THR A 363 -10.41 43.64 20.77
N LEU A 364 -11.31 43.05 19.97
CA LEU A 364 -11.99 43.83 18.95
C LEU A 364 -12.84 44.76 19.79
N ASP A 365 -12.20 45.82 20.29
CA ASP A 365 -12.85 46.88 21.01
C ASP A 365 -13.93 47.36 20.09
N THR A 366 -15.16 47.12 20.53
CA THR A 366 -16.40 47.47 19.86
C THR A 366 -16.64 48.99 19.98
N THR A 367 -15.56 49.78 20.01
CA THR A 367 -15.56 51.23 20.15
C THR A 367 -15.20 51.83 18.81
N GLY A 368 -16.20 52.05 17.96
CA GLY A 368 -15.99 52.73 16.68
C GLY A 368 -17.12 52.66 15.66
N PHE A 369 -18.29 52.11 16.00
CA PHE A 369 -19.52 52.34 15.22
C PHE A 369 -20.37 53.41 15.92
N GLU A 370 -19.85 54.63 15.99
CA GLU A 370 -20.67 55.83 16.24
C GLU A 370 -20.70 56.67 14.96
N ALA A 371 -21.89 56.69 14.37
CA ALA A 371 -22.50 57.73 13.55
C ALA A 371 -21.62 58.61 12.64
N LEU A 372 -21.77 58.41 11.33
CA LEU A 372 -22.00 59.48 10.37
C LEU A 372 -23.12 59.09 9.40
#